data_AF-A0A482WB00-F1
#
_entry.id   AF-A0A482WB00-F1
#
_cell.length_a   1.000
_cell.length_b   1.000
_cell.length_c   1.000
_cell.angle_alpha   90.00
_cell.angle_beta   90.00
_cell.angle_gamma   90.00
#
_symmetry.space_group_name_H-M   'P 1'
#
loop_
_entity.id
_entity.type
_entity.pdbx_description
1 polymer ?
#
loop_
_entity_poly.entity_id
_entity_poly.type
_entity_poly.pdbx_seq_one_letter_code
_entity_poly.pdbx_strand_id
1 'polypeptide(L)'
;MLDCLFKIGRILALTPSTVNHTTPSLFRKAYQFLIFTIYTACLILTKIYIKEYYMRYMSPYKVLLICLNINYYVYNFYVLVIVMVTKRQLWMRLLVNLKNIDCQIKQGSFKLILILAHVAFFIVTSAGIYLYLIVFGLTYTELNIIDCFENYSLFFYVICTCITLYLILSRYKHQILLLQKKRINIKQIKRNMLTLKESVNNFNDIFGWIILLNIFYCAIKCLIFIDIMIKSREAGRSHFLRLYCVGIVLLNGAGISTTVLLCDAILKEFEKIWKIVFKMQIWSEHQKFETFVAIVSHSRPKFTAARFFLIDRSTLFSIVNTILTFLLVLIQFKSG
;
A
#
# COMPACT_ATOMS: atom_id res chain seq x y z
N MET A 1 -17.25 5.43 4.48
CA MET A 1 -16.22 4.97 3.51
C MET A 1 -15.30 3.96 4.17
N LEU A 2 -14.66 4.35 5.28
CA LEU A 2 -13.93 3.41 6.14
C LEU A 2 -14.79 2.21 6.54
N ASP A 3 -16.04 2.41 6.96
CA ASP A 3 -16.86 1.29 7.44
C ASP A 3 -17.07 0.19 6.39
N CYS A 4 -17.13 0.54 5.10
CA CYS A 4 -17.23 -0.44 4.01
C CYS A 4 -15.93 -1.22 3.84
N LEU A 5 -14.80 -0.52 3.81
CA LEU A 5 -13.47 -1.12 3.72
C LEU A 5 -13.19 -2.07 4.90
N PHE A 6 -13.57 -1.68 6.11
CA PHE A 6 -13.39 -2.49 7.31
C PHE A 6 -14.36 -3.66 7.36
N LYS A 7 -15.57 -3.54 6.79
CA LYS A 7 -16.47 -4.70 6.64
C LYS A 7 -15.84 -5.75 5.72
N ILE A 8 -15.31 -5.34 4.57
CA ILE A 8 -14.62 -6.23 3.62
C ILE A 8 -13.38 -6.84 4.27
N GLY A 9 -12.50 -6.02 4.84
CA GLY A 9 -11.28 -6.47 5.49
C GLY A 9 -11.54 -7.38 6.70
N ARG A 10 -12.65 -7.20 7.42
CA ARG A 10 -13.02 -8.06 8.54
C ARG A 10 -13.39 -9.47 8.10
N ILE A 11 -14.09 -9.62 6.97
CA ILE A 11 -14.45 -10.94 6.41
C ILE A 11 -13.18 -11.75 6.11
N LEU A 12 -12.15 -11.07 5.61
CA LEU A 12 -10.88 -11.69 5.21
C LEU A 12 -9.82 -11.69 6.32
N ALA A 13 -10.17 -11.28 7.54
CA ALA A 13 -9.23 -11.10 8.65
C ALA A 13 -8.03 -10.17 8.33
N LEU A 14 -8.20 -9.24 7.38
CA LEU A 14 -7.21 -8.24 6.98
C LEU A 14 -7.34 -6.92 7.75
N THR A 15 -8.46 -6.67 8.44
CA THR A 15 -8.62 -5.49 9.31
C THR A 15 -9.15 -5.87 10.69
N PRO A 16 -8.81 -5.10 11.75
CA PRO A 16 -9.29 -5.38 13.09
C PRO A 16 -10.81 -5.39 13.19
N SER A 17 -11.37 -6.38 13.89
CA SER A 17 -12.81 -6.71 13.87
C SER A 17 -13.71 -5.71 14.61
N THR A 18 -13.17 -4.94 15.54
CA THR A 18 -13.92 -3.93 16.30
C THR A 18 -13.06 -2.71 16.61
N VAL A 19 -13.61 -1.54 16.30
CA VAL A 19 -13.08 -0.20 16.61
C VAL A 19 -13.18 0.08 18.12
N ASN A 20 -14.12 -0.55 18.82
CA ASN A 20 -14.47 -0.16 20.19
C ASN A 20 -13.74 -0.93 21.30
N HIS A 21 -12.92 -1.94 20.99
CA HIS A 21 -12.15 -2.69 22.00
C HIS A 21 -10.65 -2.48 21.83
N THR A 22 -10.04 -1.80 22.80
CA THR A 22 -8.64 -1.34 22.81
C THR A 22 -7.63 -2.45 23.11
N THR A 23 -8.04 -3.51 23.81
CA THR A 23 -7.20 -4.67 24.11
C THR A 23 -7.72 -5.93 23.39
N PRO A 24 -6.92 -6.58 22.53
CA PRO A 24 -7.28 -7.89 22.00
C PRO A 24 -7.25 -8.92 23.13
N SER A 25 -8.32 -9.70 23.29
CA SER A 25 -8.31 -10.88 24.13
C SER A 25 -7.23 -11.86 23.63
N LEU A 26 -6.63 -12.62 24.55
CA LEU A 26 -5.64 -13.66 24.21
C LEU A 26 -6.15 -14.60 23.12
N PHE A 27 -7.44 -14.95 23.17
CA PHE A 27 -8.10 -15.76 22.15
C PHE A 27 -8.01 -15.18 20.73
N ARG A 28 -8.17 -13.85 20.56
CA ARG A 28 -8.03 -13.22 19.24
C ARG A 28 -6.59 -13.23 18.74
N LYS A 29 -5.61 -13.12 19.64
CA LYS A 29 -4.19 -13.25 19.26
C LYS A 29 -3.90 -14.69 18.81
N ALA A 30 -4.34 -15.67 19.60
CA ALA A 30 -4.19 -17.09 19.27
C ALA A 30 -4.85 -17.44 17.92
N TYR A 31 -6.04 -16.90 17.65
CA TYR A 31 -6.70 -17.04 16.35
C TYR A 31 -5.85 -16.52 15.18
N GLN A 32 -5.24 -15.33 15.30
CA GLN A 32 -4.38 -14.79 14.23
C GLN A 32 -3.14 -15.66 14.00
N PHE A 33 -2.50 -16.14 15.07
CA PHE A 33 -1.39 -17.08 14.95
C PHE A 33 -1.81 -18.42 14.34
N LEU A 34 -3.00 -18.93 14.68
CA LEU A 34 -3.56 -20.14 14.07
C LEU A 34 -3.79 -19.95 12.57
N ILE A 35 -4.43 -18.85 12.16
CA ILE A 35 -4.65 -18.53 10.74
C ILE A 35 -3.32 -18.41 9.99
N PHE A 36 -2.34 -17.73 10.58
CA PHE A 36 -1.01 -17.62 9.97
C PHE A 36 -0.30 -18.98 9.85
N THR A 37 -0.45 -19.86 10.84
CA THR A 37 0.13 -21.21 10.83
C THR A 37 -0.52 -22.07 9.75
N ILE A 38 -1.86 -22.03 9.64
CA ILE A 38 -2.61 -22.73 8.58
C ILE A 38 -2.18 -22.20 7.21
N TYR A 39 -2.12 -20.88 7.04
CA TYR A 39 -1.64 -20.26 5.79
C TYR A 39 -0.22 -20.72 5.44
N THR A 40 0.69 -20.75 6.42
CA THR A 40 2.08 -21.21 6.22
C THR A 40 2.13 -22.67 5.81
N ALA A 41 1.34 -23.55 6.45
CA ALA A 41 1.26 -24.96 6.09
C ALA A 41 0.71 -25.14 4.66
N CYS A 42 -0.38 -24.45 4.31
CA CYS A 42 -0.94 -24.48 2.95
C CYS A 42 0.07 -23.98 1.92
N LEU A 43 0.79 -22.89 2.20
CA LEU A 43 1.83 -22.35 1.32
C LEU A 43 2.94 -23.37 1.08
N ILE A 44 3.46 -24.00 2.14
CA ILE A 44 4.51 -25.02 2.04
C ILE A 44 4.04 -26.20 1.19
N LEU A 45 2.84 -26.73 1.47
CA LEU A 45 2.27 -27.83 0.70
C LEU A 45 2.12 -27.46 -0.78
N THR A 46 1.52 -26.32 -1.08
CA THR A 46 1.35 -25.82 -2.45
C THR A 46 2.70 -25.69 -3.17
N LYS A 47 3.74 -25.14 -2.52
CA LYS A 47 5.05 -25.00 -3.17
C LYS A 47 5.78 -26.34 -3.34
N ILE A 48 5.55 -27.33 -2.48
CA ILE A 48 6.06 -28.70 -2.67
C ILE A 48 5.41 -29.33 -3.91
N TYR A 49 4.09 -29.25 -4.05
CA TYR A 49 3.36 -29.81 -5.20
C TYR A 49 3.71 -29.09 -6.52
N ILE A 50 3.89 -27.77 -6.51
CA ILE A 50 4.22 -27.01 -7.73
C ILE A 50 5.72 -27.07 -8.06
N LYS A 51 6.57 -27.56 -7.16
CA LYS A 51 8.04 -27.60 -7.34
C LYS A 51 8.46 -28.21 -8.68
N GLU A 52 7.83 -29.30 -9.10
CA GLU A 52 8.15 -30.00 -10.34
C GLU A 52 7.95 -29.11 -11.59
N TYR A 53 6.92 -28.26 -11.59
CA TYR A 53 6.67 -27.30 -12.66
C TYR A 53 7.74 -26.19 -12.70
N TYR A 54 8.19 -25.71 -11.53
CA TYR A 54 9.20 -24.65 -11.45
C TYR A 54 10.62 -25.10 -11.78
N MET A 55 10.94 -26.38 -11.56
CA MET A 55 12.27 -26.93 -11.87
C MET A 55 12.61 -26.90 -13.36
N ARG A 56 11.60 -26.75 -14.24
CA ARG A 56 11.77 -26.70 -15.71
C ARG A 56 12.28 -25.37 -16.27
N TYR A 57 12.28 -24.28 -15.49
CA TYR A 57 12.65 -22.94 -15.97
C TYR A 57 14.14 -22.57 -15.76
N MET A 58 14.62 -21.58 -16.53
CA MET A 58 15.99 -21.06 -16.49
C MET A 58 16.35 -20.40 -15.14
N SER A 59 17.65 -20.38 -14.81
CA SER A 59 18.18 -19.91 -13.50
C SER A 59 17.67 -18.52 -13.05
N PRO A 60 17.65 -17.46 -13.89
CA PRO A 60 17.20 -16.14 -13.44
C PRO A 60 15.72 -16.07 -13.06
N TYR A 61 14.87 -16.80 -13.78
CA TYR A 61 13.44 -16.88 -13.51
C TYR A 61 13.17 -17.53 -12.14
N LYS A 62 13.92 -18.60 -11.82
CA LYS A 62 13.84 -19.28 -10.53
C LYS A 62 14.21 -18.33 -9.38
N VAL A 63 15.25 -17.53 -9.53
CA VAL A 63 15.65 -16.53 -8.53
C VAL A 63 14.53 -15.51 -8.30
N LEU A 64 13.96 -14.95 -9.37
CA LEU A 64 12.86 -13.99 -9.26
C LEU A 64 11.63 -14.59 -8.55
N LEU A 65 11.30 -15.85 -8.84
CA LEU A 65 10.20 -16.55 -8.19
C LEU A 65 10.47 -16.81 -6.70
N ILE A 66 11.69 -17.18 -6.33
CA ILE A 66 12.09 -17.34 -4.92
C ILE A 66 11.95 -16.00 -4.20
N CYS A 67 12.47 -14.91 -4.78
CA CYS A 67 12.31 -13.56 -4.23
C CYS A 67 10.83 -13.18 -4.08
N LEU A 68 9.99 -13.51 -5.07
CA LEU A 68 8.56 -13.25 -5.01
C LEU A 68 7.89 -14.00 -3.84
N ASN A 69 8.20 -15.28 -3.67
CA ASN A 69 7.66 -16.11 -2.58
C ASN A 69 8.11 -15.60 -1.21
N ILE A 70 9.38 -15.21 -1.07
CA ILE A 70 9.90 -14.59 0.16
C ILE A 70 9.13 -13.28 0.43
N ASN A 71 8.92 -12.45 -0.58
CA ASN A 71 8.19 -11.20 -0.43
C ASN A 71 6.75 -11.42 0.02
N TYR A 72 6.03 -12.38 -0.57
CA TYR A 72 4.68 -12.76 -0.12
C TYR A 72 4.66 -13.27 1.32
N TYR A 73 5.61 -14.13 1.69
CA TYR A 73 5.68 -14.67 3.04
C TYR A 73 5.92 -13.57 4.08
N VAL A 74 6.92 -12.71 3.85
CA VAL A 74 7.23 -11.56 4.71
C VAL A 74 6.03 -10.61 4.79
N TYR A 75 5.35 -10.38 3.67
CA TYR A 75 4.16 -9.53 3.60
C TYR A 75 2.99 -10.09 4.42
N ASN A 76 2.64 -11.36 4.23
CA ASN A 76 1.55 -12.00 4.96
C ASN A 76 1.86 -12.12 6.45
N PHE A 77 3.11 -12.44 6.82
CA PHE A 77 3.56 -12.39 8.21
C PHE A 77 3.38 -11.00 8.80
N TYR A 78 3.84 -9.97 8.09
CA TYR A 78 3.70 -8.59 8.55
C TYR A 78 2.24 -8.19 8.73
N VAL A 79 1.37 -8.49 7.76
CA VAL A 79 -0.06 -8.16 7.83
C VAL A 79 -0.78 -8.95 8.93
N LEU A 80 -0.73 -10.28 8.88
CA LEU A 80 -1.53 -11.14 9.76
C LEU A 80 -1.02 -11.16 11.19
N VAL A 81 0.29 -11.05 11.39
CA VAL A 81 0.90 -11.09 12.73
C VAL A 81 1.20 -9.67 13.21
N ILE A 82 2.07 -8.94 12.53
CA ILE A 82 2.56 -7.66 13.05
C ILE A 82 1.45 -6.61 13.08
N VAL A 83 0.75 -6.37 11.98
CA VAL A 83 -0.28 -5.33 11.91
C VAL A 83 -1.46 -5.65 12.83
N MET A 84 -2.00 -6.87 12.71
CA MET A 84 -3.23 -7.26 13.41
C MET A 84 -3.03 -7.50 14.91
N VAL A 85 -1.85 -7.96 15.35
CA VAL A 85 -1.57 -8.20 16.77
C VAL A 85 -0.90 -7.00 17.43
N THR A 86 0.18 -6.47 16.85
CA THR A 86 1.03 -5.47 17.51
C THR A 86 0.66 -4.03 17.16
N LYS A 87 0.29 -3.74 15.91
CA LYS A 87 0.00 -2.37 15.43
C LYS A 87 -1.48 -2.00 15.51
N ARG A 88 -2.34 -2.87 16.02
CA ARG A 88 -3.78 -2.62 16.14
C ARG A 88 -4.10 -1.31 16.88
N GLN A 89 -3.40 -1.02 17.97
CA GLN A 89 -3.63 0.21 18.73
C GLN A 89 -3.25 1.47 17.93
N LEU A 90 -2.16 1.41 17.14
CA LEU A 90 -1.76 2.51 16.26
C LEU A 90 -2.79 2.73 15.16
N TRP A 91 -3.30 1.64 14.59
CA TRP A 91 -4.36 1.69 13.58
C TRP A 91 -5.59 2.39 14.14
N MET A 92 -6.02 1.99 15.33
CA MET A 92 -7.15 2.61 16.02
C MET A 92 -6.94 4.10 16.30
N ARG A 93 -5.75 4.46 16.80
CA ARG A 93 -5.41 5.86 17.08
C ARG A 93 -5.41 6.70 15.80
N LEU A 94 -4.89 6.16 14.70
CA LEU A 94 -4.93 6.80 13.39
C LEU A 94 -6.37 7.12 12.97
N LEU A 95 -7.31 6.19 13.13
CA LEU A 95 -8.71 6.42 12.78
C LEU A 95 -9.36 7.50 13.64
N VAL A 96 -9.12 7.46 14.95
CA VAL A 96 -9.66 8.44 15.90
C VAL A 96 -9.11 9.83 15.57
N ASN A 97 -7.80 9.94 15.37
CA ASN A 97 -7.14 11.20 15.00
C ASN A 97 -7.71 11.76 13.69
N LEU A 98 -7.92 10.90 12.69
CA LEU A 98 -8.52 11.31 11.42
C LEU A 98 -10.01 11.65 11.55
N LYS A 99 -10.75 11.09 12.51
CA LYS A 99 -12.17 11.43 12.76
C LYS A 99 -12.33 12.75 13.52
N ASN A 100 -11.42 13.04 14.45
CA ASN A 100 -11.50 14.20 15.35
C ASN A 100 -11.25 15.56 14.66
N ILE A 101 -10.64 15.57 13.48
CA ILE A 101 -10.43 16.79 12.71
C ILE A 101 -11.60 16.92 11.76
N ASP A 102 -12.56 17.83 11.99
CA ASP A 102 -13.70 18.03 11.07
C ASP A 102 -13.24 18.36 9.64
N CYS A 103 -13.97 17.89 8.63
CA CYS A 103 -13.75 18.29 7.25
C CYS A 103 -15.03 18.12 6.43
N GLN A 104 -15.30 19.09 5.56
CA GLN A 104 -16.48 19.17 4.71
C GLN A 104 -16.23 18.62 3.30
N ILE A 105 -15.52 17.49 3.15
CA ILE A 105 -15.30 16.92 1.81
C ILE A 105 -16.51 16.10 1.35
N LYS A 106 -16.94 16.38 0.10
CA LYS A 106 -17.91 15.58 -0.65
C LYS A 106 -17.37 14.16 -0.85
N GLN A 107 -17.95 13.18 -0.15
CA GLN A 107 -17.51 11.78 -0.15
C GLN A 107 -17.87 10.98 -1.41
N GLY A 108 -18.66 11.54 -2.34
CA GLY A 108 -19.28 10.80 -3.45
C GLY A 108 -18.30 10.25 -4.48
N SER A 109 -17.37 11.09 -4.98
CA SER A 109 -16.46 10.71 -6.08
C SER A 109 -15.49 9.59 -5.68
N PHE A 110 -15.01 9.58 -4.43
CA PHE A 110 -14.03 8.61 -3.98
C PHE A 110 -14.61 7.19 -3.86
N LYS A 111 -15.89 7.06 -3.45
CA LYS A 111 -16.55 5.74 -3.38
C LYS A 111 -16.62 5.07 -4.74
N LEU A 112 -16.87 5.84 -5.79
CA LEU A 112 -16.89 5.35 -7.17
C LEU A 112 -15.51 4.84 -7.61
N ILE A 113 -14.44 5.59 -7.31
CA ILE A 113 -13.06 5.17 -7.60
C ILE A 113 -12.73 3.83 -6.92
N LEU A 114 -13.14 3.66 -5.65
CA LEU A 114 -12.93 2.41 -4.92
C LEU A 114 -13.62 1.21 -5.59
N ILE A 115 -14.87 1.39 -6.00
CA ILE A 115 -15.65 0.34 -6.67
C ILE A 115 -14.99 0.00 -8.01
N LEU A 116 -14.65 1.01 -8.81
CA LEU A 116 -13.96 0.83 -10.09
C LEU A 116 -12.63 0.09 -9.92
N ALA A 117 -11.85 0.41 -8.89
CA ALA A 117 -10.59 -0.28 -8.62
C ALA A 117 -10.82 -1.78 -8.31
N HIS A 118 -11.83 -2.12 -7.50
CA HIS A 118 -12.16 -3.52 -7.21
C HIS A 118 -12.65 -4.26 -8.45
N VAL A 119 -13.53 -3.64 -9.25
CA VAL A 119 -14.01 -4.20 -10.51
C VAL A 119 -12.83 -4.47 -11.45
N ALA A 120 -11.92 -3.53 -11.61
CA ALA A 120 -10.70 -3.71 -12.41
C ALA A 120 -9.84 -4.87 -11.89
N PHE A 121 -9.64 -4.97 -10.57
CA PHE A 121 -8.92 -6.08 -9.95
C PHE A 121 -9.58 -7.43 -10.24
N PHE A 122 -10.90 -7.53 -10.09
CA PHE A 122 -11.63 -8.76 -10.37
C PHE A 122 -11.53 -9.15 -11.84
N ILE A 123 -11.67 -8.21 -12.78
CA ILE A 123 -11.52 -8.49 -14.22
C ILE A 123 -10.13 -9.06 -14.53
N VAL A 124 -9.07 -8.41 -14.04
CA VAL A 124 -7.69 -8.86 -14.27
C VAL A 124 -7.43 -10.22 -13.62
N THR A 125 -7.91 -10.43 -12.39
CA THR A 125 -7.70 -11.69 -11.67
C THR A 125 -8.46 -12.84 -12.31
N SER A 126 -9.72 -12.64 -12.70
CA SER A 126 -10.51 -13.65 -13.42
C SER A 126 -9.88 -14.02 -14.76
N ALA A 127 -9.36 -13.03 -15.50
CA ALA A 127 -8.60 -13.29 -16.73
C ALA A 127 -7.34 -14.14 -16.45
N GLY A 128 -6.64 -13.86 -15.36
CA GLY A 128 -5.50 -14.66 -14.90
C GLY A 128 -5.89 -16.10 -14.59
N ILE A 129 -6.93 -16.31 -13.78
CA ILE A 129 -7.44 -17.64 -13.43
C ILE A 129 -7.82 -18.43 -14.68
N TYR A 130 -8.53 -17.79 -15.61
CA TYR A 130 -8.91 -18.40 -16.90
C TYR A 130 -7.70 -18.82 -17.73
N LEU A 131 -6.67 -17.97 -17.82
CA LEU A 131 -5.42 -18.31 -18.51
C LEU A 131 -4.70 -19.48 -17.83
N TYR A 132 -4.62 -19.48 -16.50
CA TYR A 132 -4.01 -20.59 -15.76
C TYR A 132 -4.77 -21.90 -15.97
N LEU A 133 -6.10 -21.85 -16.00
CA LEU A 133 -6.95 -23.02 -16.24
C LEU A 133 -6.70 -23.61 -17.63
N ILE A 134 -6.60 -22.77 -18.67
CA ILE A 134 -6.35 -23.24 -20.04
C ILE A 134 -4.93 -23.79 -20.20
N VAL A 135 -3.93 -23.12 -19.64
CA VAL A 135 -2.52 -23.46 -19.88
C VAL A 135 -2.05 -24.65 -19.02
N PHE A 136 -2.50 -24.73 -17.77
CA PHE A 136 -1.99 -25.70 -16.79
C PHE A 136 -3.03 -26.69 -16.28
N GLY A 137 -4.30 -26.54 -16.66
CA GLY A 137 -5.40 -27.43 -16.25
C GLY A 137 -5.92 -27.17 -14.84
N LEU A 138 -7.00 -27.87 -14.48
CA LEU A 138 -7.79 -27.67 -13.26
C LEU A 138 -6.97 -27.86 -11.97
N THR A 139 -6.11 -28.88 -11.94
CA THR A 139 -5.30 -29.25 -10.77
C THR A 139 -4.34 -28.13 -10.36
N TYR A 140 -3.79 -27.41 -11.34
CA TYR A 140 -2.94 -26.25 -11.08
C TYR A 140 -3.76 -25.05 -10.60
N THR A 141 -4.97 -24.85 -11.14
CA THR A 141 -5.86 -23.76 -10.74
C THR A 141 -6.30 -23.87 -9.28
N GLU A 142 -6.59 -25.07 -8.80
CA GLU A 142 -6.95 -25.32 -7.39
C GLU A 142 -5.80 -24.93 -6.44
N LEU A 143 -4.56 -25.23 -6.81
CA LEU A 143 -3.37 -24.85 -6.05
C LEU A 143 -3.09 -23.34 -6.09
N ASN A 144 -3.63 -22.60 -7.06
CA ASN A 144 -3.42 -21.17 -7.28
C ASN A 144 -4.39 -20.27 -6.47
N ILE A 145 -5.29 -20.85 -5.68
CA ILE A 145 -6.21 -20.11 -4.81
C ILE A 145 -5.45 -19.29 -3.76
N ILE A 146 -4.33 -19.82 -3.26
CA ILE A 146 -3.47 -19.13 -2.28
C ILE A 146 -2.88 -17.87 -2.91
N ASP A 147 -2.30 -17.99 -4.11
CA ASP A 147 -1.76 -16.84 -4.85
C ASP A 147 -2.87 -15.79 -5.11
N CYS A 148 -4.12 -16.21 -5.39
CA CYS A 148 -5.25 -15.28 -5.52
C CYS A 148 -5.52 -14.50 -4.22
N PHE A 149 -5.53 -15.18 -3.07
CA PHE A 149 -5.69 -14.56 -1.76
C PHE A 149 -4.54 -13.58 -1.46
N GLU A 150 -3.30 -13.97 -1.72
CA GLU A 150 -2.12 -13.12 -1.50
C GLU A 150 -2.16 -11.85 -2.35
N ASN A 151 -2.51 -11.99 -3.63
CA ASN A 151 -2.69 -10.86 -4.55
C ASN A 151 -3.79 -9.92 -4.10
N TYR A 152 -4.93 -10.47 -3.65
CA TYR A 152 -6.03 -9.66 -3.13
C TYR A 152 -5.61 -8.94 -1.85
N SER A 153 -4.88 -9.59 -0.94
CA SER A 153 -4.40 -8.95 0.29
C SER A 153 -3.50 -7.75 -0.02
N LEU A 154 -2.51 -7.90 -0.92
CA LEU A 154 -1.66 -6.80 -1.38
C LEU A 154 -2.49 -5.63 -1.92
N PHE A 155 -3.39 -5.93 -2.87
CA PHE A 155 -4.27 -4.94 -3.48
C PHE A 155 -5.15 -4.22 -2.44
N PHE A 156 -5.76 -4.97 -1.53
CA PHE A 156 -6.61 -4.43 -0.46
C PHE A 156 -5.83 -3.44 0.41
N TYR A 157 -4.59 -3.77 0.78
CA TYR A 157 -3.75 -2.89 1.58
C TYR A 157 -3.21 -1.68 0.82
N VAL A 158 -2.96 -1.79 -0.48
CA VAL A 158 -2.67 -0.63 -1.34
C VAL A 158 -3.85 0.33 -1.34
N ILE A 159 -5.08 -0.17 -1.49
CA ILE A 159 -6.30 0.64 -1.37
C ILE A 159 -6.41 1.28 0.02
N CYS A 160 -6.18 0.52 1.10
CA CYS A 160 -6.19 1.05 2.46
C CYS A 160 -5.17 2.19 2.64
N THR A 161 -3.99 2.04 2.05
CA THR A 161 -2.92 3.03 2.07
C THR A 161 -3.37 4.32 1.36
N CYS A 162 -3.87 4.20 0.14
CA CYS A 162 -4.39 5.33 -0.65
C CYS A 162 -5.53 6.06 0.06
N ILE A 163 -6.48 5.32 0.65
CA ILE A 163 -7.58 5.89 1.43
C ILE A 163 -7.07 6.70 2.61
N THR A 164 -6.15 6.11 3.37
CA THR A 164 -5.63 6.73 4.58
C THR A 164 -4.85 8.00 4.25
N LEU A 165 -4.01 7.96 3.21
CA LEU A 165 -3.30 9.14 2.71
C LEU A 165 -4.27 10.21 2.20
N TYR A 166 -5.32 9.82 1.46
CA TYR A 166 -6.33 10.76 0.99
C TYR A 166 -7.04 11.47 2.15
N LEU A 167 -7.35 10.76 3.23
CA LEU A 167 -7.93 11.35 4.44
C LEU A 167 -6.96 12.30 5.13
N ILE A 168 -5.67 11.93 5.24
CA ILE A 168 -4.64 12.84 5.77
C ILE A 168 -4.57 14.11 4.92
N LEU A 169 -4.49 13.97 3.58
CA LEU A 169 -4.47 15.09 2.63
C LEU A 169 -5.68 16.02 2.80
N SER A 170 -6.87 15.44 2.94
CA SER A 170 -8.10 16.18 3.21
C SER A 170 -7.99 17.06 4.45
N ARG A 171 -7.43 16.53 5.54
CA ARG A 171 -7.27 17.29 6.79
C ARG A 171 -6.22 18.39 6.68
N TYR A 172 -5.14 18.20 5.93
CA TYR A 172 -4.17 19.26 5.63
C TYR A 172 -4.83 20.39 4.81
N LYS A 173 -5.58 20.06 3.76
CA LYS A 173 -6.35 21.06 2.99
C LYS A 173 -7.33 21.84 3.88
N HIS A 174 -7.96 21.17 4.84
CA HIS A 174 -8.84 21.84 5.80
C HIS A 174 -8.10 22.85 6.69
N GLN A 175 -6.85 22.57 7.11
CA GLN A 175 -6.08 23.54 7.90
C GLN A 175 -5.80 24.83 7.12
N ILE A 176 -5.56 24.74 5.81
CA ILE A 176 -5.41 25.92 4.94
C ILE A 176 -6.67 26.78 4.99
N LEU A 177 -7.85 26.15 4.87
CA LEU A 177 -9.13 26.86 4.96
C LEU A 177 -9.32 27.54 6.32
N LEU A 178 -8.89 26.90 7.42
CA LEU A 178 -8.95 27.51 8.76
C LEU A 178 -8.01 28.70 8.90
N LEU A 179 -6.82 28.64 8.30
CA LEU A 179 -5.84 29.74 8.30
C LEU A 179 -6.30 30.94 7.45
N GLN A 180 -7.14 30.72 6.45
CA GLN A 180 -7.65 31.79 5.57
C GLN A 180 -8.90 32.49 6.13
N LYS A 181 -9.45 32.05 7.27
CA LYS A 181 -10.61 32.70 7.89
C LYS A 181 -10.24 34.05 8.51
N LYS A 182 -11.17 35.02 8.48
CA LYS A 182 -11.01 36.35 9.10
C LYS A 182 -10.68 36.27 10.60
N ARG A 183 -11.22 35.29 11.33
CA ARG A 183 -10.91 35.02 12.75
C ARG A 183 -10.22 33.66 12.86
N ILE A 184 -8.93 33.68 13.14
CA ILE A 184 -8.08 32.48 13.19
C ILE A 184 -8.07 31.94 14.63
N ASN A 185 -8.50 30.69 14.80
CA ASN A 185 -8.35 29.99 16.07
C ASN A 185 -7.01 29.25 16.10
N ILE A 186 -5.95 29.96 16.49
CA ILE A 186 -4.57 29.44 16.52
C ILE A 186 -4.46 28.19 17.41
N LYS A 187 -5.17 28.16 18.56
CA LYS A 187 -5.16 27.00 19.47
C LYS A 187 -5.70 25.74 18.79
N GLN A 188 -6.79 25.86 18.03
CA GLN A 188 -7.37 24.75 17.28
C GLN A 188 -6.41 24.24 16.19
N ILE A 189 -5.81 25.14 15.41
CA ILE A 189 -4.88 24.78 14.34
C ILE A 189 -3.62 24.12 14.90
N LYS A 190 -3.05 24.67 15.99
CA LYS A 190 -1.92 24.06 16.70
C LYS A 190 -2.22 22.62 17.13
N ARG A 191 -3.38 22.38 17.74
CA ARG A 191 -3.82 21.03 18.14
C ARG A 191 -3.97 20.11 16.93
N ASN A 192 -4.64 20.57 15.87
CA ASN A 192 -4.83 19.79 14.65
C ASN A 192 -3.50 19.41 13.98
N MET A 193 -2.53 20.34 13.93
CA MET A 193 -1.21 20.07 13.34
C MET A 193 -0.44 19.00 14.11
N LEU A 194 -0.50 19.02 15.44
CA LEU A 194 0.09 17.96 16.28
C LEU A 194 -0.61 16.61 16.04
N THR A 195 -1.94 16.59 15.97
CA THR A 195 -2.72 15.38 15.67
C THR A 195 -2.40 14.84 14.27
N LEU A 196 -2.18 15.71 13.28
CA LEU A 196 -1.78 15.30 11.93
C LEU A 196 -0.37 14.73 11.89
N LYS A 197 0.58 15.34 12.61
CA LYS A 197 1.94 14.79 12.77
C LYS A 197 1.88 13.38 13.37
N GLU A 198 1.12 13.19 14.43
CA GLU A 198 0.94 11.88 15.04
C GLU A 198 0.28 10.89 14.07
N SER A 199 -0.70 11.34 13.28
CA SER A 199 -1.35 10.50 12.26
C SER A 199 -0.36 10.04 11.18
N VAL A 200 0.53 10.93 10.72
CA VAL A 200 1.58 10.57 9.75
C VAL A 200 2.59 9.58 10.35
N ASN A 201 2.97 9.76 11.61
CA ASN A 201 3.85 8.81 12.30
C ASN A 201 3.19 7.42 12.43
N ASN A 202 1.94 7.37 12.88
CA ASN A 202 1.17 6.13 12.98
C ASN A 202 1.00 5.47 11.60
N PHE A 203 0.76 6.27 10.56
CA PHE A 203 0.69 5.79 9.18
C PHE A 203 2.00 5.11 8.76
N ASN A 204 3.15 5.75 8.97
CA ASN A 204 4.45 5.16 8.62
C ASN A 204 4.72 3.86 9.37
N ASP A 205 4.41 3.82 10.67
CA ASP A 205 4.65 2.63 11.50
C ASP A 205 3.76 1.44 11.13
N ILE A 206 2.64 1.68 10.44
CA ILE A 206 1.70 0.66 9.97
C ILE A 206 2.02 0.29 8.53
N PHE A 207 2.01 1.27 7.62
CA PHE A 207 2.04 1.07 6.18
C PHE A 207 3.45 1.13 5.60
N GLY A 208 4.47 1.56 6.33
CA GLY A 208 5.82 1.70 5.81
C GLY A 208 6.36 0.39 5.20
N TRP A 209 6.26 -0.72 5.93
CA TRP A 209 6.63 -2.04 5.43
C TRP A 209 5.72 -2.54 4.31
N ILE A 210 4.42 -2.24 4.39
CA ILE A 210 3.44 -2.60 3.36
C ILE A 210 3.79 -1.94 2.03
N ILE A 211 4.12 -0.65 2.04
CA ILE A 211 4.53 0.10 0.86
C ILE A 211 5.83 -0.48 0.29
N LEU A 212 6.82 -0.76 1.14
CA LEU A 212 8.09 -1.36 0.73
C LEU A 212 7.88 -2.71 0.03
N LEU A 213 7.13 -3.62 0.65
CA LEU A 213 6.86 -4.95 0.11
C LEU A 213 5.99 -4.93 -1.14
N ASN A 214 5.11 -3.93 -1.29
CA ASN A 214 4.36 -3.70 -2.53
C ASN A 214 5.27 -3.21 -3.66
N ILE A 215 6.26 -2.35 -3.37
CA ILE A 215 7.25 -1.90 -4.35
C ILE A 215 8.08 -3.09 -4.85
N PHE A 216 8.60 -3.90 -3.93
CA PHE A 216 9.33 -5.13 -4.29
C PHE A 216 8.46 -6.10 -5.08
N TYR A 217 7.23 -6.34 -4.63
CA TYR A 217 6.26 -7.16 -5.34
C TYR A 217 6.08 -6.73 -6.80
N CYS A 218 5.80 -5.44 -7.01
CA CYS A 218 5.56 -4.88 -8.35
C CYS A 218 6.82 -5.00 -9.21
N ALA A 219 8.00 -4.64 -8.68
CA ALA A 219 9.26 -4.76 -9.42
C ALA A 219 9.56 -6.21 -9.84
N ILE A 220 9.43 -7.17 -8.91
CA ILE A 220 9.67 -8.59 -9.20
C ILE A 220 8.66 -9.12 -10.23
N LYS A 221 7.36 -8.81 -10.09
CA LYS A 221 6.34 -9.22 -11.06
C LYS A 221 6.58 -8.62 -12.44
N CYS A 222 6.96 -7.35 -12.52
CA CYS A 222 7.36 -6.72 -13.78
C CYS A 222 8.49 -7.52 -14.45
N LEU A 223 9.55 -7.83 -13.71
CA LEU A 223 10.69 -8.59 -14.25
C LEU A 223 10.28 -10.00 -14.69
N ILE A 224 9.48 -10.71 -13.89
CA ILE A 224 8.96 -12.04 -14.24
C ILE A 224 8.16 -11.99 -15.53
N PHE A 225 7.23 -11.04 -15.66
CA PHE A 225 6.39 -10.96 -16.86
C PHE A 225 7.20 -10.55 -18.09
N ILE A 226 8.14 -9.63 -17.95
CA ILE A 226 9.01 -9.27 -19.07
C ILE A 226 9.88 -10.47 -19.48
N ASP A 227 10.44 -11.23 -18.53
CA ASP A 227 11.19 -12.45 -18.82
C ASP A 227 10.34 -13.48 -19.58
N ILE A 228 9.10 -13.72 -19.15
CA ILE A 228 8.15 -14.60 -19.86
C ILE A 228 7.88 -14.10 -21.28
N MET A 229 7.64 -12.79 -21.45
CA MET A 229 7.36 -12.19 -22.75
C MET A 229 8.56 -12.24 -23.71
N ILE A 230 9.77 -12.09 -23.19
CA ILE A 230 10.99 -12.13 -23.99
C ILE A 230 11.40 -13.56 -24.33
N LYS A 231 11.27 -14.53 -23.42
CA LYS A 231 11.82 -15.88 -23.59
C LYS A 231 10.84 -16.90 -24.17
N SER A 232 9.54 -16.78 -23.92
CA SER A 232 8.57 -17.76 -24.42
C SER A 232 7.96 -17.33 -25.75
N ARG A 233 8.33 -18.05 -26.83
CA ARG A 233 7.88 -17.80 -28.21
C ARG A 233 6.35 -17.97 -28.37
N GLU A 234 5.76 -18.88 -27.60
CA GLU A 234 4.32 -19.13 -27.58
C GLU A 234 3.58 -18.14 -26.66
N ALA A 235 4.13 -17.85 -25.48
CA ALA A 235 3.56 -16.87 -24.56
C ALA A 235 3.55 -15.45 -25.15
N GLY A 236 4.63 -15.07 -25.85
CA GLY A 236 4.73 -13.78 -26.55
C GLY A 236 3.75 -13.65 -27.73
N ARG A 237 3.28 -14.76 -28.32
CA ARG A 237 2.26 -14.76 -29.38
C ARG A 237 0.85 -14.59 -28.82
N SER A 238 0.55 -15.14 -27.65
CA SER A 238 -0.76 -14.99 -27.01
C SER A 238 -1.05 -13.51 -26.67
N HIS A 239 -2.00 -12.91 -27.37
CA HIS A 239 -2.47 -11.55 -27.08
C HIS A 239 -3.13 -11.47 -25.69
N PHE A 240 -3.84 -12.52 -25.28
CA PHE A 240 -4.51 -12.58 -23.98
C PHE A 240 -3.54 -12.59 -22.81
N LEU A 241 -2.46 -13.38 -22.90
CA LEU A 241 -1.44 -13.42 -21.85
C LEU A 241 -0.71 -12.08 -21.73
N ARG A 242 -0.37 -11.45 -22.87
CA ARG A 242 0.19 -10.10 -22.90
C ARG A 242 -0.71 -9.08 -22.21
N LEU A 243 -2.00 -9.08 -22.56
CA LEU A 243 -2.97 -8.16 -21.97
C LEU A 243 -3.10 -8.36 -20.45
N TYR A 244 -3.12 -9.61 -19.99
CA TYR A 244 -3.12 -9.93 -18.56
C TYR A 244 -1.87 -9.41 -17.84
N CYS A 245 -0.68 -9.72 -18.36
CA CYS A 245 0.59 -9.28 -17.79
C CYS A 245 0.69 -7.74 -17.70
N VAL A 246 0.29 -7.05 -18.77
CA VAL A 246 0.24 -5.58 -18.77
C VAL A 246 -0.80 -5.07 -17.78
N GLY A 247 -1.99 -5.67 -17.75
CA GLY A 247 -3.08 -5.29 -16.86
C GLY A 247 -2.71 -5.38 -15.38
N ILE A 248 -2.08 -6.48 -14.95
CA ILE A 248 -1.67 -6.65 -13.55
C ILE A 248 -0.53 -5.71 -13.16
N VAL A 249 0.44 -5.46 -14.06
CA VAL A 249 1.53 -4.51 -13.82
C VAL A 249 0.99 -3.09 -13.71
N LEU A 250 0.10 -2.69 -14.63
CA LEU A 250 -0.52 -1.36 -14.61
C LEU A 250 -1.37 -1.17 -13.36
N LEU A 251 -2.15 -2.18 -12.94
CA LEU A 251 -3.00 -2.09 -11.75
C LEU A 251 -2.16 -1.86 -10.48
N ASN A 252 -1.11 -2.66 -10.28
CA ASN A 252 -0.23 -2.53 -9.10
C ASN A 252 0.63 -1.27 -9.17
N GLY A 253 1.16 -0.95 -10.35
CA GLY A 253 1.94 0.26 -10.62
C GLY A 253 1.13 1.53 -10.38
N ALA A 254 -0.14 1.56 -10.78
CA ALA A 254 -1.05 2.68 -10.52
C ALA A 254 -1.30 2.87 -9.02
N GLY A 255 -1.43 1.78 -8.26
CA GLY A 255 -1.56 1.83 -6.80
C GLY A 255 -0.34 2.43 -6.09
N ILE A 256 0.86 2.00 -6.46
CA ILE A 256 2.13 2.54 -5.92
C ILE A 256 2.27 4.01 -6.33
N SER A 257 2.03 4.32 -7.61
CA SER A 257 2.10 5.69 -8.13
C SER A 257 1.15 6.62 -7.39
N THR A 258 -0.08 6.18 -7.17
CA THR A 258 -1.08 6.95 -6.41
C THR A 258 -0.62 7.17 -4.97
N THR A 259 -0.06 6.14 -4.32
CA THR A 259 0.48 6.25 -2.95
C THR A 259 1.59 7.31 -2.88
N VAL A 260 2.57 7.25 -3.79
CA VAL A 260 3.68 8.21 -3.85
C VAL A 260 3.16 9.63 -4.12
N LEU A 261 2.27 9.80 -5.10
CA LEU A 261 1.70 11.10 -5.46
C LEU A 261 0.87 11.70 -4.32
N LEU A 262 0.15 10.89 -3.54
CA LEU A 262 -0.58 11.37 -2.37
C LEU A 262 0.36 11.81 -1.25
N CYS A 263 1.46 11.08 -0.99
CA CYS A 263 2.49 11.49 -0.03
C CYS A 263 3.07 12.87 -0.40
N ASP A 264 3.43 13.05 -1.67
CA ASP A 264 3.92 14.33 -2.20
C ASP A 264 2.87 15.45 -2.11
N ALA A 265 1.61 15.16 -2.45
CA ALA A 265 0.54 16.13 -2.36
C ALA A 265 0.34 16.63 -0.92
N ILE A 266 0.44 15.74 0.08
CA ILE A 266 0.36 16.11 1.50
C ILE A 266 1.50 17.06 1.88
N LEU A 267 2.73 16.76 1.43
CA LEU A 267 3.89 17.62 1.68
C LEU A 267 3.69 19.02 1.07
N LYS A 268 3.16 19.10 -0.16
CA LYS A 268 2.84 20.38 -0.82
C LYS A 268 1.76 21.18 -0.10
N GLU A 269 0.70 20.53 0.39
CA GLU A 269 -0.31 21.21 1.20
C GLU A 269 0.27 21.70 2.53
N PHE A 270 1.19 20.95 3.15
CA PHE A 270 1.92 21.43 4.32
C PHE A 270 2.80 22.66 4.00
N GLU A 271 3.50 22.68 2.87
CA GLU A 271 4.33 23.84 2.49
C GLU A 271 3.50 25.10 2.29
N LYS A 272 2.27 24.98 1.78
CA LYS A 272 1.32 26.10 1.72
C LYS A 272 0.94 26.59 3.11
N ILE A 273 0.64 25.68 4.04
CA ILE A 273 0.38 26.03 5.45
C ILE A 273 1.57 26.78 6.04
N TRP A 274 2.78 26.24 5.87
CA TRP A 274 4.01 26.84 6.35
C TRP A 274 4.20 28.25 5.82
N LYS A 275 4.02 28.46 4.50
CA LYS A 275 4.11 29.77 3.86
C LYS A 275 3.12 30.78 4.44
N ILE A 276 1.87 30.36 4.71
CA ILE A 276 0.85 31.24 5.31
C ILE A 276 1.23 31.61 6.75
N VAL A 277 1.62 30.61 7.55
CA VAL A 277 2.01 30.80 8.95
C VAL A 277 3.24 31.69 9.07
N PHE A 278 4.24 31.50 8.21
CA PHE A 278 5.44 32.33 8.18
C PHE A 278 5.14 33.79 7.82
N LYS A 279 4.27 34.04 6.83
CA LYS A 279 3.83 35.41 6.51
C LYS A 279 3.14 36.10 7.68
N MET A 280 2.32 35.35 8.42
CA MET A 280 1.65 35.88 9.62
C MET A 280 2.63 36.19 10.76
N GLN A 281 3.76 35.46 10.86
CA GLN A 281 4.81 35.74 11.85
C GLN A 281 5.43 37.11 11.63
N ILE A 282 5.72 37.45 10.37
CA ILE A 282 6.33 38.74 10.00
C ILE A 282 5.44 39.91 10.44
N TRP A 283 4.13 39.72 10.51
CA TRP A 283 3.17 40.76 10.88
C TRP A 283 2.73 40.71 12.35
N SER A 284 3.26 39.78 13.16
CA SER A 284 2.83 39.59 14.55
C SER A 284 4.01 39.69 15.51
N GLU A 285 4.01 40.72 16.37
CA GLU A 285 5.02 40.94 17.42
C GLU A 285 4.81 40.08 18.68
N HIS A 286 3.88 39.13 18.66
CA HIS A 286 3.50 38.37 19.85
C HIS A 286 4.30 37.08 20.01
N GLN A 287 4.95 36.90 21.16
CA GLN A 287 5.66 35.68 21.59
C GLN A 287 4.80 34.39 21.46
N LYS A 288 3.47 34.49 21.62
CA LYS A 288 2.53 33.37 21.41
C LYS A 288 2.55 32.85 19.97
N PHE A 289 2.89 33.69 18.99
CA PHE A 289 2.96 33.34 17.58
C PHE A 289 4.27 32.59 17.25
N GLU A 290 5.38 32.94 17.88
CA GLU A 290 6.65 32.20 17.72
C GLU A 290 6.51 30.74 18.14
N THR A 291 5.86 30.49 19.28
CA THR A 291 5.58 29.13 19.75
C THR A 291 4.69 28.36 18.77
N PHE A 292 3.76 29.06 18.10
CA PHE A 292 2.91 28.45 17.09
C PHE A 292 3.70 28.07 15.84
N VAL A 293 4.53 28.98 15.32
CA VAL A 293 5.41 28.73 14.18
C VAL A 293 6.33 27.55 14.44
N ALA A 294 6.99 27.51 15.60
CA ALA A 294 7.88 26.41 15.98
C ALA A 294 7.15 25.06 15.92
N ILE A 295 5.91 25.00 16.40
CA ILE A 295 5.11 23.77 16.40
C ILE A 295 4.69 23.36 14.98
N VAL A 296 4.28 24.31 14.14
CA VAL A 296 3.94 24.02 12.74
C VAL A 296 5.18 23.50 12.00
N SER A 297 6.35 24.13 12.20
CA SER A 297 7.63 23.72 11.62
C SER A 297 7.97 22.28 12.00
N HIS A 298 7.93 21.97 13.29
CA HIS A 298 8.19 20.62 13.80
C HIS A 298 7.11 19.60 13.41
N SER A 299 5.98 20.03 12.85
CA SER A 299 4.89 19.16 12.39
C SER A 299 4.94 18.85 10.89
N ARG A 300 6.08 19.11 10.23
CA ARG A 300 6.30 18.73 8.83
C ARG A 300 6.10 17.23 8.63
N PRO A 301 5.20 16.79 7.72
CA PRO A 301 4.99 15.39 7.44
C PRO A 301 6.23 14.80 6.77
N LYS A 302 6.61 13.59 7.18
CA LYS A 302 7.66 12.79 6.54
C LYS A 302 7.06 11.41 6.29
N PHE A 303 6.95 10.99 5.04
CA PHE A 303 6.48 9.65 4.68
C PHE A 303 7.67 8.75 4.41
N THR A 304 7.70 7.56 5.01
CA THR A 304 8.84 6.63 4.87
C THR A 304 8.39 5.21 4.60
N ALA A 305 9.15 4.50 3.76
CA ALA A 305 8.98 3.08 3.54
C ALA A 305 9.84 2.32 4.55
N ALA A 306 9.22 1.83 5.63
CA ALA A 306 9.87 1.09 6.72
C ALA A 306 11.12 1.78 7.30
N ARG A 307 11.16 3.12 7.25
CA ARG A 307 12.31 3.95 7.65
C ARG A 307 13.59 3.76 6.82
N PHE A 308 13.57 2.96 5.76
CA PHE A 308 14.72 2.82 4.85
C PHE A 308 14.90 4.04 3.94
N PHE A 309 13.81 4.57 3.39
CA PHE A 309 13.86 5.74 2.53
C PHE A 309 12.60 6.62 2.66
N LEU A 310 12.74 7.88 2.25
CA LEU A 310 11.65 8.84 2.17
C LEU A 310 10.85 8.60 0.88
N ILE A 311 9.52 8.63 1.00
CA ILE A 311 8.63 8.47 -0.14
C ILE A 311 8.38 9.85 -0.76
N ASP A 312 8.93 10.05 -1.96
CA ASP A 312 8.79 11.26 -2.75
C ASP A 312 8.61 10.93 -4.24
N ARG A 313 8.40 11.94 -5.10
CA ARG A 313 8.23 11.73 -6.55
C ARG A 313 9.43 11.03 -7.20
N SER A 314 10.64 11.25 -6.70
CA SER A 314 11.86 10.62 -7.23
C SER A 314 11.86 9.11 -7.04
N THR A 315 11.14 8.63 -6.01
CA THR A 315 10.94 7.20 -5.75
C THR A 315 10.36 6.47 -6.97
N LEU A 316 9.42 7.08 -7.72
CA LEU A 316 8.85 6.44 -8.93
C LEU A 316 9.90 6.26 -10.02
N PHE A 317 10.70 7.29 -10.27
CA PHE A 317 11.78 7.23 -11.25
C PHE A 317 12.85 6.22 -10.83
N SER A 318 13.18 6.16 -9.54
CA SER A 318 14.12 5.18 -8.99
C SER A 318 13.65 3.73 -9.17
N ILE A 319 12.36 3.45 -8.93
CA ILE A 319 11.76 2.12 -9.16
C ILE A 319 11.85 1.74 -10.64
N VAL A 320 11.43 2.63 -11.54
CA VAL A 320 11.48 2.38 -13.00
C VAL A 320 12.92 2.16 -13.46
N ASN A 321 13.85 3.01 -13.02
CA ASN A 321 15.27 2.86 -13.35
C ASN A 321 15.82 1.51 -12.90
N THR A 322 15.50 1.09 -11.67
CA THR A 322 15.92 -0.21 -11.13
C THR A 322 15.37 -1.36 -11.97
N ILE A 323 14.07 -1.33 -12.33
CA ILE A 323 13.46 -2.35 -13.19
C ILE A 323 14.16 -2.40 -14.56
N LEU A 324 14.44 -1.24 -15.17
CA LEU A 324 15.15 -1.16 -16.45
C LEU A 324 16.57 -1.71 -16.36
N THR A 325 17.33 -1.39 -15.31
CA THR A 325 18.68 -1.92 -15.12
C THR A 325 18.66 -3.44 -14.98
N PHE A 326 17.78 -4.00 -14.15
CA PHE A 326 17.64 -5.46 -14.02
C PHE A 326 17.16 -6.10 -15.31
N LEU A 327 16.28 -5.45 -16.05
CA LEU A 327 15.83 -5.92 -17.35
C LEU A 327 16.99 -6.05 -18.35
N LEU A 328 17.88 -5.06 -18.42
CA LEU A 328 19.05 -5.11 -19.30
C LEU A 328 19.93 -6.32 -18.97
N VAL A 329 20.15 -6.58 -17.68
CA VAL A 329 20.89 -7.77 -17.23
C VAL A 329 20.18 -9.06 -17.66
N LEU A 330 18.87 -9.16 -17.48
CA LEU A 330 18.10 -10.35 -17.90
C LEU A 330 18.15 -10.59 -19.42
N ILE A 331 18.16 -9.51 -20.22
CA ILE A 331 18.31 -9.60 -21.68
C ILE A 331 19.71 -10.10 -22.04
N GLN A 332 20.77 -9.59 -21.40
CA GLN A 332 22.14 -10.03 -21.65
C GLN A 332 22.33 -11.53 -21.40
N PHE A 333 21.72 -12.08 -20.35
CA PHE A 333 21.72 -13.51 -20.04
C PHE A 333 20.83 -14.38 -20.94
N LYS A 334 20.11 -13.80 -21.92
CA LYS A 334 19.41 -14.56 -22.97
C LYS A 334 20.32 -14.85 -24.18
N SER A 335 21.35 -14.04 -24.37
CA SER A 335 22.25 -14.07 -25.54
C SER A 335 23.40 -15.08 -25.43
N GLY A 336 23.54 -15.75 -24.27
CA GLY A 336 24.40 -16.92 -24.08
C GLY A 336 23.53 -18.12 -23.73
#